data_AF-A0A7V9LHU3-F1
#
_entry.id   AF-A0A7V9LHU3-F1
#
_cell.length_a   1.000
_cell.length_b   1.000
_cell.length_c   1.000
_cell.angle_alpha   90.00
_cell.angle_beta   90.00
_cell.angle_gamma   90.00
#
_symmetry.space_group_name_H-M   'P 1'
#
loop_
_entity.id
_entity.type
_entity.pdbx_description
1 polymer ?
#
loop_
_entity_poly.entity_id
_entity_poly.type
_entity_poly.pdbx_seq_one_letter_code
_entity_poly.pdbx_strand_id
1 'polypeptide(L)'
;MTPVKTARRIGRGARRGANWLQLLQFGVVGASGYVVNLTVFAVLTGAGLFFRDGSDGLGMHHIPAAILAFCVAVSNNFFWNRLWTFSAKRGHAGFQAA
;
A
#
# COMPACT_ATOMS: atom_id res chain seq x y z
N MET A 1 1.49 24.21 -20.97
CA MET A 1 0.37 24.49 -20.04
C MET A 1 0.78 25.61 -19.10
N THR A 2 -0.06 26.61 -18.86
CA THR A 2 0.31 27.72 -17.95
C THR A 2 0.02 27.36 -16.49
N PRO A 3 0.87 27.78 -15.52
CA PRO A 3 0.74 27.40 -14.11
C PRO A 3 -0.63 27.76 -13.48
N VAL A 4 -1.25 28.84 -13.96
CA VAL A 4 -2.61 29.27 -13.54
C VAL A 4 -3.70 28.25 -13.91
N LYS A 5 -3.58 27.56 -15.05
CA LYS A 5 -4.55 26.55 -15.47
C LYS A 5 -4.44 25.28 -14.62
N THR A 6 -3.23 24.90 -14.21
CA THR A 6 -2.98 23.75 -13.32
C THR A 6 -3.52 24.00 -11.92
N ALA A 7 -3.22 25.16 -11.33
CA ALA A 7 -3.71 25.54 -10.00
C ALA A 7 -5.25 25.55 -9.92
N ARG A 8 -5.92 26.09 -10.94
CA ARG A 8 -7.39 26.07 -11.03
C ARG A 8 -7.99 24.66 -11.16
N ARG A 9 -7.30 23.73 -11.82
CA ARG A 9 -7.73 22.31 -11.92
C ARG A 9 -7.63 21.58 -10.58
N ILE A 10 -6.50 21.75 -9.89
CA ILE A 10 -6.27 21.15 -8.57
C ILE A 10 -7.31 21.69 -7.57
N GLY A 11 -7.55 23.00 -7.55
CA GLY A 11 -8.53 23.62 -6.66
C GLY A 11 -9.98 23.15 -6.87
N ARG A 12 -10.38 22.84 -8.11
CA ARG A 12 -11.70 22.25 -8.40
C ARG A 12 -11.77 20.77 -8.02
N GLY A 13 -10.68 20.02 -8.16
CA GLY A 13 -10.58 18.62 -7.75
C GLY A 13 -10.62 18.45 -6.22
N ALA A 14 -9.95 19.33 -5.49
CA ALA A 14 -9.90 19.31 -4.01
C ALA A 14 -11.24 19.68 -3.35
N ARG A 15 -12.20 20.25 -4.09
CA ARG A 15 -13.54 20.60 -3.58
C ARG A 15 -14.55 19.45 -3.64
N ARG A 16 -14.20 18.31 -4.24
CA ARG A 16 -15.07 17.12 -4.29
C ARG A 16 -14.75 16.16 -3.14
N GLY A 17 -15.71 15.94 -2.24
CA GLY A 17 -15.56 15.04 -1.09
C GLY A 17 -15.15 13.60 -1.47
N ALA A 18 -15.57 13.11 -2.64
CA ALA A 18 -15.19 11.79 -3.14
C ALA A 18 -13.66 11.62 -3.33
N ASN A 19 -12.94 12.68 -3.70
CA ASN A 19 -11.49 12.61 -3.88
C ASN A 19 -10.74 12.49 -2.55
N TRP A 20 -11.30 13.07 -1.48
CA TRP A 20 -10.76 12.93 -0.12
C TRP A 20 -10.95 11.51 0.42
N LEU A 21 -12.10 10.88 0.12
CA LEU A 21 -12.33 9.49 0.51
C LEU A 21 -11.33 8.54 -0.18
N GLN A 22 -11.01 8.79 -1.45
CA GLN A 22 -9.97 8.02 -2.17
C GLN A 22 -8.57 8.22 -1.57
N LEU A 23 -8.24 9.44 -1.15
CA LEU A 23 -6.98 9.72 -0.47
C LEU A 23 -6.89 8.95 0.86
N LEU A 24 -7.97 8.94 1.64
CA LEU A 24 -8.04 8.18 2.89
C LEU A 24 -7.94 6.67 2.65
N GLN A 25 -8.64 6.14 1.64
CA GLN A 25 -8.52 4.74 1.24
C GLN A 25 -7.08 4.39 0.85
N PHE A 26 -6.40 5.25 0.09
CA PHE A 26 -4.99 5.08 -0.25
C PHE A 26 -4.10 5.07 1.00
N GLY A 27 -4.35 5.99 1.95
CA GLY A 27 -3.64 6.03 3.22
C GLY A 27 -3.85 4.77 4.07
N VAL A 28 -5.09 4.27 4.17
CA VAL A 28 -5.43 3.04 4.90
C VAL A 28 -4.77 1.81 4.27
N VAL A 29 -4.81 1.69 2.95
CA VAL A 29 -4.14 0.59 2.24
C VAL A 29 -2.62 0.69 2.46
N GLY A 30 -2.03 1.88 2.35
CA GLY A 30 -0.60 2.09 2.63
C GLY A 30 -0.21 1.71 4.05
N ALA A 31 -1.01 2.11 5.05
CA ALA A 31 -0.80 1.73 6.45
C ALA A 31 -0.89 0.21 6.65
N SER A 32 -1.85 -0.46 6.00
CA SER A 32 -1.96 -1.92 6.04
C SER A 32 -0.73 -2.62 5.46
N GLY A 33 -0.20 -2.12 4.34
CA GLY A 33 1.03 -2.64 3.75
C GLY A 33 2.25 -2.45 4.65
N TYR A 34 2.33 -1.33 5.37
CA TYR A 34 3.40 -1.09 6.34
C TYR A 34 3.35 -2.11 7.50
N VAL A 35 2.17 -2.38 8.04
CA VAL A 35 1.99 -3.42 9.07
C VAL A 35 2.41 -4.80 8.53
N VAL A 36 1.92 -5.18 7.35
CA VAL A 36 2.29 -6.46 6.71
C VAL A 36 3.80 -6.55 6.48
N ASN A 37 4.44 -5.49 6.00
CA ASN A 37 5.89 -5.43 5.79
C ASN A 37 6.64 -5.70 7.11
N LEU A 38 6.27 -5.01 8.19
CA LEU A 38 6.91 -5.19 9.49
C LEU A 38 6.69 -6.60 10.04
N THR A 39 5.49 -7.16 9.92
CA THR A 39 5.19 -8.52 10.37
C THR A 39 6.04 -9.54 9.63
N VAL A 40 6.09 -9.48 8.29
CA VAL A 40 6.88 -10.41 7.48
C VAL A 40 8.37 -10.27 7.77
N PHE A 41 8.86 -9.03 7.89
CA PHE A 41 10.26 -8.77 8.24
C PHE A 41 10.62 -9.33 9.62
N ALA A 42 9.77 -9.10 10.64
CA ALA A 42 9.97 -9.61 12.00
C ALA A 42 9.98 -11.15 12.03
N VAL A 43 9.10 -11.80 11.26
CA VAL A 43 9.06 -13.27 11.12
C VAL A 43 10.32 -13.83 10.44
N LEU A 44 10.75 -13.21 9.34
CA LEU A 44 11.91 -13.67 8.58
C LEU A 44 13.23 -13.49 9.35
N THR A 45 13.38 -12.35 10.03
CA THR A 45 14.59 -12.05 10.81
C THR A 45 14.58 -12.70 12.20
N GLY A 46 13.44 -13.20 12.66
CA GLY A 46 13.25 -13.68 14.03
C GLY A 46 13.34 -12.57 15.08
N ALA A 47 13.24 -11.30 14.67
CA ALA A 47 13.37 -10.16 15.56
C ALA A 47 12.00 -9.71 16.09
N GLY A 48 11.84 -9.70 17.42
CA GLY A 48 10.79 -8.93 18.10
C GLY A 48 9.52 -9.66 18.50
N LEU A 49 8.51 -8.87 18.90
CA LEU A 49 7.31 -9.17 19.72
C LEU A 49 6.58 -10.51 19.49
N PHE A 50 6.70 -11.12 18.31
CA PHE A 50 6.06 -12.40 17.95
C PHE A 50 6.78 -13.63 18.52
N PHE A 51 8.08 -13.53 18.81
CA PHE A 51 8.90 -14.66 19.28
C PHE A 51 9.32 -14.47 20.73
N ARG A 52 8.38 -14.05 21.60
CA ARG A 52 8.63 -13.78 23.02
C ARG A 52 9.07 -15.04 23.79
N ASP A 53 8.60 -16.21 23.37
CA ASP A 53 8.77 -17.48 24.10
C ASP A 53 10.01 -18.30 23.69
N GLY A 54 10.96 -17.69 22.98
CA GLY A 54 12.23 -18.36 22.62
C GLY A 54 12.15 -19.25 21.38
N SER A 55 11.08 -19.17 20.60
CA SER A 55 11.03 -19.75 19.25
C SER A 55 11.98 -18.99 18.33
N ASP A 56 13.02 -19.67 17.84
CA ASP A 56 13.93 -19.10 16.84
C ASP A 56 13.14 -18.84 15.54
N GLY A 57 13.07 -17.58 15.10
CA GLY A 57 12.52 -17.25 13.78
C GLY A 57 13.43 -17.80 12.66
N LEU A 58 13.16 -17.43 11.41
CA LEU A 58 13.94 -17.96 10.27
C LEU A 58 15.44 -17.55 10.29
N GLY A 59 15.86 -16.64 11.17
CA GLY A 59 17.26 -16.20 11.30
C GLY A 59 17.83 -15.60 10.02
N MET A 60 16.96 -15.15 9.11
CA MET A 60 17.37 -14.67 7.80
C MET A 60 18.07 -13.32 7.93
N HIS A 61 19.14 -13.12 7.15
CA HIS A 61 19.83 -11.84 7.09
C HIS A 61 18.86 -10.70 6.73
N HIS A 62 19.03 -9.54 7.35
CA HIS A 62 18.06 -8.43 7.27
C HIS A 62 17.82 -7.92 5.84
N ILE A 63 18.83 -8.00 4.95
CA ILE A 63 18.70 -7.54 3.55
C ILE A 63 17.67 -8.39 2.76
N PRO A 64 17.85 -9.72 2.59
CA PRO A 64 16.85 -10.52 1.87
C PRO A 64 15.49 -10.54 2.59
N ALA A 65 15.47 -10.49 3.92
CA ALA A 65 14.22 -10.38 4.67
C ALA A 65 13.44 -9.09 4.34
N ALA A 66 14.13 -7.95 4.23
CA ALA A 66 13.51 -6.68 3.86
C ALA A 66 12.95 -6.70 2.42
N ILE A 67 13.67 -7.33 1.49
CA ILE A 67 13.22 -7.46 0.09
C ILE A 67 11.93 -8.30 0.03
N LEU A 68 11.92 -9.46 0.69
CA LEU A 68 10.74 -10.33 0.72
C LEU A 68 9.55 -9.66 1.40
N ALA A 69 9.77 -9.01 2.54
CA ALA A 69 8.74 -8.24 3.23
C ALA A 69 8.14 -7.15 2.32
N PHE A 70 8.99 -6.43 1.60
CA PHE A 70 8.54 -5.40 0.66
C PHE A 70 7.72 -6.00 -0.50
N CYS A 71 8.16 -7.10 -1.10
CA CYS A 71 7.42 -7.80 -2.15
C CYS A 71 6.02 -8.24 -1.68
N VAL A 72 5.92 -8.79 -0.47
CA VAL A 72 4.64 -9.21 0.12
C VAL A 72 3.75 -8.00 0.41
N ALA A 73 4.29 -6.93 0.98
CA ALA A 73 3.56 -5.71 1.27
C ALA A 73 3.01 -5.00 0.02
N VAL A 74 3.82 -4.91 -1.04
CA VAL A 74 3.38 -4.35 -2.34
C VAL A 74 2.29 -5.19 -2.96
N SER A 75 2.41 -6.52 -2.89
CA SER A 75 1.38 -7.46 -3.39
C SER A 75 0.07 -7.32 -2.60
N ASN A 76 0.15 -7.21 -1.27
CA ASN A 76 -0.99 -6.95 -0.40
C ASN A 76 -1.66 -5.61 -0.78
N ASN A 77 -0.88 -4.54 -0.93
CA ASN A 77 -1.40 -3.23 -1.32
C ASN A 77 -2.08 -3.27 -2.69
N PHE A 78 -1.53 -4.02 -3.65
CA PHE A 78 -2.17 -4.23 -4.94
C PHE A 78 -3.49 -4.99 -4.80
N PHE A 79 -3.52 -6.05 -3.99
CA PHE A 79 -4.72 -6.86 -3.76
C PHE A 79 -5.84 -6.04 -3.12
N TRP A 80 -5.55 -5.28 -2.06
CA TRP A 80 -6.52 -4.39 -1.42
C TRP A 80 -7.01 -3.28 -2.35
N ASN A 81 -6.12 -2.66 -3.13
CA ASN A 81 -6.54 -1.68 -4.14
C ASN A 81 -7.42 -2.32 -5.23
N ARG A 82 -7.13 -3.55 -5.64
CA ARG A 82 -7.92 -4.28 -6.64
C ARG A 82 -9.30 -4.69 -6.09
N LEU A 83 -9.37 -5.23 -4.88
CA LEU A 83 -10.58 -5.81 -4.29
C LEU A 83 -11.49 -4.78 -3.62
N TRP A 84 -10.94 -3.70 -3.07
CA TRP A 84 -11.73 -2.71 -2.33
C TRP A 84 -11.96 -1.44 -3.16
N THR A 85 -10.91 -0.91 -3.81
CA THR A 85 -11.01 0.33 -4.60
C THR A 85 -11.67 0.10 -5.97
N PHE A 86 -11.43 -1.05 -6.63
CA PHE A 86 -11.94 -1.33 -7.98
C PHE A 86 -13.10 -2.34 -8.07
N SER A 87 -13.48 -3.03 -6.99
CA SER A 87 -14.63 -3.95 -7.01
C SER A 87 -15.98 -3.24 -7.16
N ALA A 88 -15.99 -1.90 -7.12
CA ALA A 88 -17.17 -1.08 -7.46
C ALA A 88 -17.43 -0.89 -8.96
N LYS A 89 -16.51 -1.24 -9.88
CA LYS A 89 -16.76 -1.12 -11.33
C LYS A 89 -16.06 -2.21 -12.13
N ARG A 90 -16.83 -3.22 -12.56
CA ARG A 90 -16.53 -4.10 -13.69
C ARG A 90 -16.54 -3.33 -15.03
N GLY A 91 -15.74 -2.26 -15.14
CA GLY A 91 -15.54 -1.50 -16.35
C GLY A 91 -14.11 -1.69 -16.85
N HIS A 92 -13.97 -2.50 -17.90
CA HIS A 92 -12.81 -2.71 -18.77
C HIS A 92 -11.52 -1.95 -18.39
N ALA A 93 -10.54 -2.70 -17.86
CA ALA A 93 -9.18 -2.24 -17.59
C ALA A 93 -8.35 -2.14 -18.89
N GLY A 94 -8.79 -1.28 -19.80
CA GLY A 94 -8.03 -0.89 -20.98
C GLY A 94 -8.26 0.60 -21.19
N PHE A 95 -7.18 1.37 -21.33
CA PHE A 95 -7.21 2.80 -21.64
C PHE A 95 -7.28 3.79 -20.46
N GLN A 96 -6.32 3.73 -19.52
CA GLN A 96 -5.96 4.91 -18.71
C GLN A 96 -4.44 5.17 -18.67
N ALA A 97 -3.70 4.60 -19.63
CA ALA A 97 -2.26 4.82 -19.80
C ALA A 97 -1.93 5.13 -21.27
N ALA A 98 -2.67 6.06 -21.86
CA ALA A 98 -2.36 6.69 -23.15
C ALA A 98 -2.49 8.21 -23.00
#